data_AF-A0A848CLN1-F1
#
_entry.id   AF-A0A848CLN1-F1
#
_cell.length_a   1.000
_cell.length_b   1.000
_cell.length_c   1.000
_cell.angle_alpha   90.00
_cell.angle_beta   90.00
_cell.angle_gamma   90.00
#
_symmetry.space_group_name_H-M   'P 1'
#
loop_
_entity.id
_entity.type
_entity.pdbx_description
1 polymer ?
#
loop_
_entity_poly.entity_id
_entity_poly.type
_entity_poly.pdbx_seq_one_letter_code
_entity_poly.pdbx_strand_id
1 'polypeptide(L)'
;MFNEREMSKAIDWLFELFSPEDYEGYDEDEIGYAGGLCLPEVCTALRGAAQTVYQYSVAGGYEKCFNYRGMELFDQRACLIISDVEQAVLDEIKTTYETELWLMEDMNFAIVRCVSMLIGSDDTGYVTEYRAFKKILKNAEDLFFSPEELIEELESMCVPQWEHEATIYEL
;
A
#
# COMPACT_ATOMS: atom_id res chain seq x y z
N MET A 1 -1.54 2.59 -17.36
CA MET A 1 -1.68 1.14 -17.11
C MET A 1 -0.32 0.60 -16.69
N PHE A 2 -0.31 -0.17 -15.61
CA PHE A 2 0.88 -0.78 -15.01
C PHE A 2 1.70 -1.67 -15.96
N ASN A 3 2.81 -1.12 -16.47
CA ASN A 3 3.80 -1.81 -17.28
C ASN A 3 4.96 -2.28 -16.39
N GLU A 4 5.30 -3.58 -16.43
CA GLU A 4 6.34 -4.18 -15.60
C GLU A 4 7.66 -3.40 -15.64
N ARG A 5 8.15 -3.04 -16.83
CA ARG A 5 9.43 -2.35 -16.97
C ARG A 5 9.44 -0.98 -16.28
N GLU A 6 8.32 -0.26 -16.33
CA GLU A 6 8.22 1.06 -15.73
C GLU A 6 7.97 0.96 -14.22
N MET A 7 7.22 -0.05 -13.78
CA MET A 7 7.05 -0.36 -12.36
C MET A 7 8.36 -0.77 -11.70
N SER A 8 9.13 -1.66 -12.33
CA SER A 8 10.43 -2.08 -11.80
C SER A 8 11.35 -0.88 -11.58
N LYS A 9 11.38 0.06 -12.53
CA LYS A 9 12.15 1.31 -12.38
C LYS A 9 11.62 2.20 -11.26
N ALA A 10 10.30 2.25 -11.07
CA ALA A 10 9.71 3.04 -10.01
C ALA A 10 10.04 2.47 -8.62
N ILE A 11 9.94 1.15 -8.45
CA ILE A 11 10.30 0.47 -7.20
C ILE A 11 11.81 0.58 -6.94
N ASP A 12 12.64 0.37 -7.97
CA ASP A 12 14.08 0.57 -7.88
C ASP A 12 14.44 2.00 -7.46
N TRP A 13 13.82 3.01 -8.09
CA TRP A 13 13.98 4.40 -7.68
C TRP A 13 13.54 4.66 -6.23
N LEU A 14 12.49 3.99 -5.74
CA LEU A 14 12.07 4.09 -4.34
C LEU A 14 13.18 3.59 -3.40
N PHE A 15 13.87 2.50 -3.76
CA PHE A 15 15.02 1.99 -3.00
C PHE A 15 16.25 2.92 -3.08
N GLU A 16 16.47 3.60 -4.20
CA GLU A 16 17.54 4.60 -4.36
C GLU A 16 17.38 5.82 -3.43
N LEU A 17 16.20 6.03 -2.84
CA LEU A 17 15.99 7.09 -1.85
C LEU A 17 16.63 6.77 -0.49
N PHE A 18 16.91 5.50 -0.20
CA PHE A 18 17.60 5.09 1.02
C PHE A 18 19.11 5.13 0.85
N SER A 19 19.79 5.50 1.92
CA SER A 19 21.23 5.38 2.06
C SER A 19 21.59 4.09 2.81
N PRO A 20 22.83 3.57 2.67
CA PRO A 20 23.26 2.39 3.42
C PRO A 20 23.13 2.51 4.95
N GLU A 21 23.15 3.72 5.49
CA GLU A 21 23.00 3.97 6.94
C GLU A 21 21.55 3.83 7.42
N ASP A 22 20.58 3.85 6.51
CA ASP A 22 19.15 3.69 6.82
C ASP A 22 18.76 2.22 7.04
N TYR A 23 19.62 1.28 6.66
CA TYR A 23 19.40 -0.15 6.85
C TYR A 23 19.95 -0.62 8.20
N GLU A 24 19.22 -1.51 8.89
CA GLU A 24 19.67 -2.10 10.16
C GLU A 24 20.93 -2.98 9.97
N GLY A 25 21.11 -3.53 8.77
CA GLY A 25 22.27 -4.32 8.39
C GLY A 25 22.50 -4.29 6.88
N TYR A 26 23.20 -3.27 6.39
CA TYR A 26 23.51 -3.18 4.96
C TYR A 26 24.57 -4.20 4.54
N ASP A 27 24.14 -5.17 3.74
CA ASP A 27 25.02 -6.05 2.98
C ASP A 27 24.82 -5.78 1.48
N GLU A 28 25.85 -5.22 0.82
CA GLU A 28 25.79 -4.87 -0.61
C GLU A 28 25.54 -6.09 -1.50
N ASP A 29 26.00 -7.28 -1.08
CA ASP A 29 25.86 -8.52 -1.85
C ASP A 29 24.44 -9.12 -1.71
N GLU A 30 23.75 -8.89 -0.58
CA GLU A 30 22.39 -9.41 -0.33
C GLU A 30 21.29 -8.39 -0.70
N ILE A 31 21.47 -7.12 -0.34
CA ILE A 31 20.47 -6.05 -0.55
C ILE A 31 20.56 -5.49 -1.97
N GLY A 32 21.78 -5.41 -2.53
CA GLY A 32 22.07 -5.10 -3.93
C GLY A 32 21.05 -4.21 -4.66
N TYR A 33 20.49 -4.73 -5.76
CA TYR A 33 19.50 -4.05 -6.60
C TYR A 33 18.08 -4.19 -6.01
N ALA A 34 17.38 -3.08 -5.81
CA ALA A 34 15.99 -3.02 -5.34
C ALA A 34 15.70 -3.83 -4.05
N GLY A 35 16.58 -3.74 -3.06
CA GLY A 35 16.38 -4.37 -1.75
C GLY A 35 16.48 -5.90 -1.76
N GLY A 36 17.09 -6.50 -2.78
CA GLY A 36 17.20 -7.95 -2.94
C GLY A 36 15.94 -8.62 -3.51
N LEU A 37 14.91 -7.83 -3.83
CA LEU A 37 13.60 -8.33 -4.25
C LEU A 37 13.57 -8.85 -5.69
N CYS A 38 12.74 -9.88 -5.92
CA CYS A 38 12.37 -10.31 -7.27
C CYS A 38 11.35 -9.33 -7.89
N LEU A 39 11.84 -8.24 -8.51
CA LEU A 39 10.97 -7.20 -9.09
C LEU A 39 9.85 -7.70 -10.02
N PRO A 40 10.04 -8.73 -10.88
CA PRO A 40 8.94 -9.25 -11.69
C PRO A 40 7.76 -9.80 -10.86
N GLU A 41 8.04 -10.47 -9.75
CA GLU A 41 7.03 -11.02 -8.84
C GLU A 41 6.31 -9.91 -8.08
N VAL A 42 7.07 -8.94 -7.58
CA VAL A 42 6.55 -7.71 -6.94
C VAL A 42 5.66 -6.93 -7.90
N CYS A 43 6.10 -6.73 -9.15
CA CYS A 43 5.29 -6.03 -10.16
C CYS A 43 4.00 -6.77 -10.48
N THR A 44 4.03 -8.11 -10.48
CA THR A 44 2.84 -8.94 -10.67
C THR A 44 1.88 -8.80 -9.48
N ALA A 45 2.41 -8.81 -8.26
CA ALA A 45 1.64 -8.61 -7.02
C ALA A 45 0.91 -7.27 -7.02
N LEU A 46 1.68 -6.19 -7.22
CA LEU A 46 1.18 -4.83 -7.23
C LEU A 46 0.14 -4.63 -8.32
N ARG A 47 0.36 -5.17 -9.53
CA ARG A 47 -0.61 -5.08 -10.62
C ARG A 47 -1.92 -5.79 -10.26
N GLY A 48 -1.85 -6.92 -9.56
CA GLY A 48 -3.01 -7.65 -9.04
C GLY A 48 -3.79 -6.87 -7.98
N ALA A 49 -3.08 -6.13 -7.13
CA ALA A 49 -3.64 -5.30 -6.05
C ALA A 49 -4.15 -3.91 -6.49
N ALA A 50 -3.92 -3.52 -7.74
CA ALA A 50 -4.33 -2.21 -8.25
C ALA A 50 -5.85 -2.01 -8.11
N GLN A 51 -6.28 -0.85 -7.65
CA GLN A 51 -7.69 -0.55 -7.42
C GLN A 51 -8.02 0.93 -7.67
N THR A 52 -9.30 1.23 -7.88
CA THR A 52 -9.78 2.61 -7.81
C THR A 52 -9.81 3.01 -6.33
N VAL A 53 -9.03 4.03 -5.98
CA VAL A 53 -8.95 4.54 -4.61
C VAL A 53 -10.00 5.63 -4.42
N TYR A 54 -10.73 5.59 -3.32
CA TYR A 54 -11.78 6.57 -3.02
C TYR A 54 -11.36 7.48 -1.84
N GLN A 55 -11.79 8.74 -1.88
CA GLN A 55 -11.63 9.68 -0.76
C GLN A 55 -12.44 9.24 0.46
N TYR A 56 -13.52 8.50 0.24
CA TYR A 56 -14.35 7.94 1.29
C TYR A 56 -14.90 6.59 0.87
N SER A 57 -14.79 5.59 1.73
CA SER A 57 -15.36 4.25 1.54
C SER A 57 -16.09 3.79 2.81
N VAL A 58 -17.10 2.98 2.61
CA VAL A 58 -17.74 2.15 3.65
C VAL A 58 -17.85 0.75 3.09
N ALA A 59 -17.36 -0.22 3.86
CA ALA A 59 -17.53 -1.65 3.62
C ALA A 59 -18.10 -2.30 4.88
N GLY A 60 -19.08 -3.18 4.73
CA GLY A 60 -19.64 -3.95 5.85
C GLY A 60 -19.56 -5.45 5.64
N GLY A 61 -19.44 -6.20 6.73
CA GLY A 61 -19.26 -7.65 6.71
C GLY A 61 -20.54 -8.49 6.94
N TYR A 62 -21.64 -7.90 7.42
CA TYR A 62 -22.86 -8.65 7.76
C TYR A 62 -23.97 -8.56 6.70
N GLU A 63 -24.91 -9.51 6.70
CA GLU A 63 -25.93 -9.74 5.64
C GLU A 63 -26.75 -8.49 5.23
N LYS A 64 -26.96 -7.54 6.15
CA LYS A 64 -27.76 -6.32 5.90
C LYS A 64 -26.91 -5.06 5.82
N CYS A 65 -25.62 -5.21 5.58
CA CYS A 65 -24.75 -4.07 5.39
C CYS A 65 -24.97 -3.39 4.03
N PHE A 66 -24.33 -2.23 3.86
CA PHE A 66 -24.21 -1.59 2.56
C PHE A 66 -22.76 -1.22 2.32
N ASN A 67 -22.37 -1.22 1.05
CA ASN A 67 -21.10 -0.68 0.60
C ASN A 67 -21.35 0.69 -0.04
N TYR A 68 -20.49 1.66 0.26
CA TYR A 68 -20.54 2.98 -0.33
C TYR A 68 -19.14 3.40 -0.76
N ARG A 69 -19.07 4.01 -1.95
CA ARG A 69 -17.84 4.58 -2.51
C ARG A 69 -18.12 6.03 -2.84
N GLY A 70 -17.32 6.93 -2.27
CA GLY A 70 -17.40 8.36 -2.50
C GLY A 70 -16.72 8.76 -3.82
N MET A 71 -16.18 9.97 -3.84
CA MET A 71 -15.37 10.42 -4.98
C MET A 71 -14.08 9.63 -5.08
N GLU A 72 -13.62 9.38 -6.31
CA GLU A 72 -12.29 8.84 -6.57
C GLU A 72 -11.23 9.82 -6.02
N LEU A 73 -10.19 9.28 -5.39
CA LEU A 73 -9.06 10.04 -4.86
C LEU A 73 -8.08 10.42 -5.97
N PHE A 74 -7.88 9.50 -6.91
CA PHE A 74 -7.04 9.66 -8.09
C PHE A 74 -7.90 9.48 -9.35
N ASP A 75 -7.49 10.09 -10.46
CA ASP A 75 -8.10 9.91 -11.79
C ASP A 75 -7.59 8.65 -12.52
N GLN A 76 -6.92 7.76 -11.78
CA GLN A 76 -6.29 6.53 -12.25
C GLN A 76 -6.28 5.49 -11.12
N ARG A 77 -6.01 4.22 -11.43
CA ARG A 77 -5.86 3.19 -10.40
C ARG A 77 -4.54 3.34 -9.65
N ALA A 78 -4.50 2.81 -8.44
CA ALA A 78 -3.28 2.75 -7.64
C ALA A 78 -3.23 1.47 -6.80
N CYS A 79 -2.03 1.13 -6.34
CA CYS A 79 -1.75 -0.01 -5.48
C CYS A 79 -1.23 0.53 -4.15
N LEU A 80 -1.80 0.08 -3.02
CA LEU A 80 -1.24 0.38 -1.71
C LEU A 80 0.06 -0.41 -1.56
N ILE A 81 1.14 0.25 -1.17
CA ILE A 81 2.44 -0.39 -0.89
C ILE A 81 2.63 -0.58 0.60
N ILE A 82 2.43 0.48 1.37
CA ILE A 82 2.63 0.47 2.81
C ILE A 82 1.63 1.42 3.48
N SER A 83 1.15 1.03 4.66
CA SER A 83 0.28 1.83 5.51
C SER A 83 0.83 1.81 6.94
N ASP A 84 1.36 2.94 7.39
CA ASP A 84 1.93 3.08 8.73
C ASP A 84 0.94 3.79 9.67
N VAL A 85 0.70 3.20 10.85
CA VAL A 85 -0.26 3.70 11.84
C VAL A 85 0.45 4.70 12.76
N GLU A 86 0.20 5.99 12.57
CA GLU A 86 0.78 7.04 13.42
C GLU A 86 0.02 7.19 14.75
N GLN A 87 -1.30 7.00 14.75
CA GLN A 87 -2.14 7.10 15.94
C GLN A 87 -3.28 6.09 15.91
N ALA A 88 -3.59 5.49 17.07
CA ALA A 88 -4.71 4.58 17.21
C ALA A 88 -5.44 4.78 18.54
N VAL A 89 -6.76 4.65 18.49
CA VAL A 89 -7.64 4.50 19.66
C VAL A 89 -8.37 3.19 19.50
N LEU A 90 -8.15 2.26 20.43
CA LEU A 90 -8.67 0.90 20.38
C LEU A 90 -9.61 0.68 21.56
N ASP A 91 -10.91 0.89 21.33
CA ASP A 91 -11.98 0.63 22.30
C ASP A 91 -13.08 -0.21 21.62
N GLU A 92 -14.36 -0.01 21.96
CA GLU A 92 -15.51 -0.59 21.23
C GLU A 92 -15.50 -0.24 19.72
N ILE A 93 -14.87 0.87 19.36
CA ILE A 93 -14.57 1.28 17.99
C ILE A 93 -13.06 1.41 17.87
N LYS A 94 -12.45 0.75 16.89
CA LYS A 94 -11.03 0.97 16.56
C LYS A 94 -10.97 2.14 15.58
N THR A 95 -10.23 3.17 15.92
CA THR A 95 -9.96 4.31 15.02
C THR A 95 -8.45 4.43 14.83
N THR A 96 -8.00 4.44 13.59
CA THR A 96 -6.59 4.61 13.22
C THR A 96 -6.43 5.85 12.35
N TYR A 97 -5.28 6.49 12.48
CA TYR A 97 -4.79 7.51 11.57
C TYR A 97 -3.49 7.00 10.97
N GLU A 98 -3.50 6.79 9.67
CA GLU A 98 -2.43 6.16 8.92
C GLU A 98 -1.83 7.11 7.88
N THR A 99 -0.54 6.91 7.60
CA THR A 99 0.11 7.42 6.40
C THR A 99 0.28 6.27 5.42
N GLU A 100 -0.27 6.43 4.23
CA GLU A 100 -0.24 5.41 3.18
C GLU A 100 0.66 5.86 2.02
N LEU A 101 1.42 4.94 1.46
CA LEU A 101 2.11 5.10 0.19
C LEU A 101 1.40 4.32 -0.90
N TRP A 102 1.00 5.01 -1.97
CA TRP A 102 0.33 4.42 -3.11
C TRP A 102 1.17 4.56 -4.38
N LEU A 103 1.33 3.48 -5.14
CA LEU A 103 1.88 3.53 -6.50
C LEU A 103 0.75 3.68 -7.52
N MET A 104 0.77 4.76 -8.30
CA MET A 104 -0.24 5.03 -9.32
C MET A 104 0.13 4.47 -10.70
N GLU A 105 -0.84 4.38 -11.62
CA GLU A 105 -0.64 3.85 -12.98
C GLU A 105 0.33 4.64 -13.86
N ASP A 106 0.70 5.86 -13.47
CA ASP A 106 1.70 6.71 -14.10
C ASP A 106 3.11 6.57 -13.49
N MET A 107 3.27 5.60 -12.57
CA MET A 107 4.48 5.30 -11.80
C MET A 107 4.90 6.35 -10.76
N ASN A 108 4.06 7.34 -10.47
CA ASN A 108 4.31 8.22 -9.35
C ASN A 108 3.83 7.58 -8.04
N PHE A 109 4.56 7.86 -6.97
CA PHE A 109 4.17 7.48 -5.63
C PHE A 109 3.45 8.63 -4.94
N ALA A 110 2.25 8.37 -4.43
CA ALA A 110 1.43 9.33 -3.72
C ALA A 110 1.42 9.02 -2.22
N ILE A 111 1.66 10.06 -1.42
CA ILE A 111 1.47 10.00 0.03
C ILE A 111 0.05 10.45 0.35
N VAL A 112 -0.68 9.58 1.04
CA VAL A 112 -2.08 9.75 1.43
C VAL A 112 -2.17 9.65 2.94
N ARG A 113 -3.09 10.41 3.55
CA ARG A 113 -3.48 10.18 4.95
C ARG A 113 -4.83 9.49 4.97
N CYS A 114 -4.94 8.45 5.78
CA CYS A 114 -6.18 7.72 5.99
C CYS A 114 -6.62 7.89 7.45
N VAL A 115 -7.89 8.17 7.66
CA VAL A 115 -8.54 7.89 8.95
C VAL A 115 -9.44 6.70 8.72
N SER A 116 -9.16 5.59 9.39
CA SER A 116 -9.99 4.39 9.33
C SER A 116 -10.72 4.19 10.66
N MET A 117 -11.97 3.76 10.58
CA MET A 117 -12.76 3.36 11.73
C MET A 117 -13.38 1.99 11.49
N LEU A 118 -13.12 1.08 12.40
CA LEU A 118 -13.80 -0.21 12.48
C LEU A 118 -14.81 -0.19 13.63
N ILE A 119 -16.07 -0.38 13.29
CA ILE A 119 -17.18 -0.53 14.23
C ILE A 119 -17.62 -1.99 14.24
N GLY A 120 -17.50 -2.68 15.38
CA GLY A 120 -17.83 -4.10 15.51
C GLY A 120 -16.63 -5.02 15.31
N SER A 121 -16.88 -6.30 14.98
CA SER A 121 -15.80 -7.25 14.71
C SER A 121 -15.27 -7.12 13.29
N ASP A 122 -14.05 -7.61 13.05
CA ASP A 122 -13.43 -7.59 11.72
C ASP A 122 -14.33 -8.29 10.67
N ASP A 123 -15.02 -9.39 11.03
CA ASP A 123 -15.88 -10.16 10.12
C ASP A 123 -17.30 -9.61 9.93
N THR A 124 -17.83 -8.83 10.88
CA THR A 124 -19.27 -8.47 10.90
C THR A 124 -19.52 -6.98 11.08
N GLY A 125 -18.45 -6.21 11.24
CA GLY A 125 -18.48 -4.78 11.46
C GLY A 125 -18.61 -3.96 10.19
N TYR A 126 -18.46 -2.66 10.36
CA TYR A 126 -18.24 -1.70 9.30
C TYR A 126 -16.83 -1.15 9.39
N VAL A 127 -16.15 -1.14 8.24
CA VAL A 127 -14.95 -0.35 8.04
C VAL A 127 -15.34 0.90 7.26
N THR A 128 -14.96 2.05 7.76
CA THR A 128 -15.06 3.31 7.01
C THR A 128 -13.70 3.98 6.96
N GLU A 129 -13.32 4.42 5.76
CA GLU A 129 -12.02 5.04 5.53
C GLU A 129 -12.22 6.40 4.89
N TYR A 130 -11.49 7.39 5.38
CA TYR A 130 -11.42 8.72 4.82
C TYR A 130 -9.99 9.02 4.39
N ARG A 131 -9.76 9.12 3.08
CA ARG A 131 -8.45 9.34 2.48
C ARG A 131 -8.30 10.75 1.95
N ALA A 132 -7.13 11.34 2.19
CA ALA A 132 -6.76 12.64 1.65
C ALA A 132 -5.35 12.61 1.06
N PHE A 133 -5.24 12.91 -0.23
CA PHE A 133 -3.97 13.09 -0.92
C PHE A 133 -3.19 14.24 -0.29
N LYS A 134 -1.90 14.02 -0.03
CA LYS A 134 -1.00 15.05 0.52
C LYS A 134 -0.02 15.57 -0.50
N LYS A 135 0.77 14.68 -1.09
CA LYS A 135 1.83 15.04 -2.04
C LYS A 135 2.28 13.81 -2.84
N ILE A 136 2.97 14.07 -3.94
CA ILE A 136 3.81 13.07 -4.60
C ILE A 136 5.12 12.97 -3.83
N LEU A 137 5.58 11.75 -3.59
CA LEU A 137 6.91 11.44 -3.04
C LEU A 137 7.99 11.95 -4.00
N LYS A 138 8.96 12.71 -3.48
CA LYS A 138 10.03 13.30 -4.30
C LYS A 138 11.43 12.94 -3.83
N ASN A 139 11.62 12.78 -2.53
CA ASN A 139 12.94 12.58 -1.93
C ASN A 139 12.85 11.82 -0.61
N ALA A 140 14.02 11.48 -0.05
CA ALA A 140 14.12 10.72 1.19
C ALA A 140 13.43 11.36 2.40
N GLU A 141 13.34 12.70 2.47
CA GLU A 141 12.68 13.40 3.60
C GLU A 141 11.16 13.21 3.63
N ASP A 142 10.59 12.73 2.53
CA ASP A 142 9.17 12.41 2.44
C ASP A 142 8.85 10.99 2.94
N LEU A 143 9.86 10.13 3.10
CA LEU A 143 9.69 8.75 3.58
C LEU A 143 9.29 8.74 5.06
N PHE A 144 8.46 7.76 5.42
CA PHE A 144 7.91 7.60 6.77
C PHE A 144 8.02 6.16 7.29
N PHE A 145 8.82 5.35 6.61
CA PHE A 145 9.04 3.93 6.87
C PHE A 145 10.50 3.58 6.60
N SER A 146 10.98 2.48 7.17
CA SER A 146 12.33 1.95 6.97
C SER A 146 12.42 1.12 5.67
N PRO A 147 13.62 0.89 5.12
CA PRO A 147 13.77 0.00 3.98
C PRO A 147 13.34 -1.45 4.29
N GLU A 148 13.53 -1.93 5.52
CA GLU A 148 13.07 -3.25 5.96
C GLU A 148 11.55 -3.37 5.94
N GLU A 149 10.83 -2.36 6.44
CA GLU A 149 9.36 -2.32 6.39
C GLU A 149 8.87 -2.36 4.94
N LEU A 150 9.53 -1.64 4.03
CA LEU A 150 9.20 -1.68 2.61
C LEU A 150 9.43 -3.07 1.99
N ILE A 151 10.57 -3.71 2.32
CA ILE A 151 10.90 -5.05 1.82
C ILE A 151 9.85 -6.06 2.31
N GLU A 152 9.55 -6.05 3.61
CA GLU A 152 8.57 -6.96 4.23
C GLU A 152 7.19 -6.83 3.58
N GLU A 153 6.69 -5.61 3.38
CA GLU A 153 5.39 -5.38 2.74
C GLU A 153 5.38 -5.89 1.29
N LEU A 154 6.42 -5.58 0.50
CA LEU A 154 6.49 -6.02 -0.90
C LEU A 154 6.62 -7.55 -1.03
N GLU A 155 7.33 -8.21 -0.12
CA GLU A 155 7.38 -9.68 -0.07
C GLU A 155 6.04 -10.29 0.34
N SER A 156 5.39 -9.72 1.37
CA SER A 156 4.06 -10.14 1.84
C SER A 156 3.03 -10.11 0.70
N MET A 157 3.05 -9.07 -0.13
CA MET A 157 2.18 -8.98 -1.32
C MET A 157 2.42 -10.10 -2.34
N CYS A 158 3.60 -10.72 -2.36
CA CYS A 158 3.92 -11.81 -3.27
C CYS A 158 3.43 -13.18 -2.78
N VAL A 159 3.17 -13.34 -1.47
CA VAL A 159 2.78 -14.62 -0.83
C VAL A 159 1.62 -15.32 -1.56
N PRO A 160 0.49 -14.66 -1.91
CA PRO A 160 -0.61 -15.34 -2.58
C PRO A 160 -0.21 -15.98 -3.92
N GLN A 161 0.75 -15.39 -4.64
CA GLN A 161 1.25 -15.94 -5.90
C GLN A 161 2.08 -17.22 -5.67
N TRP A 162 2.91 -17.21 -4.63
CA TRP A 162 3.76 -18.35 -4.24
C TRP A 162 2.93 -19.51 -3.70
N GLU A 163 1.84 -19.22 -3.00
CA GLU A 163 0.89 -20.21 -2.49
C GLU A 163 -0.15 -20.67 -3.54
N HIS A 164 -0.07 -20.12 -4.75
CA HIS A 164 -1.00 -20.40 -5.86
C HIS A 164 -2.47 -20.07 -5.52
N GLU A 165 -2.69 -19.07 -4.68
CA GLU A 165 -4.02 -18.54 -4.42
C GLU A 165 -4.52 -17.77 -5.64
N ALA A 166 -5.72 -18.10 -6.11
CA ALA A 166 -6.30 -17.43 -7.26
C ALA A 166 -6.70 -16.00 -6.87
N THR A 167 -6.24 -14.99 -7.63
CA THR A 167 -6.76 -13.62 -7.50
C THR A 167 -8.26 -13.63 -7.82
N ILE A 168 -9.10 -13.41 -6.80
CA ILE A 168 -10.55 -13.29 -6.97
C ILE A 168 -10.85 -11.88 -7.47
N TYR A 169 -11.23 -11.76 -8.74
CA TYR A 169 -11.73 -10.50 -9.30
C TYR A 169 -13.17 -10.29 -8.82
N GLU A 170 -13.43 -9.23 -8.05
CA GLU A 170 -14.81 -8.79 -7.82
C GLU A 170 -15.38 -8.21 -9.13
N LEU A 171 -16.49 -8.80 -9.60
CA LEU A 171 -17.25 -8.40 -10.79
C LEU A 171 -18.27 -7.29 -10.49
#